data_AF-A0A7V9ZLM9-F1
#
_entry.id   AF-A0A7V9ZLM9-F1
#
_cell.length_a   1.000
_cell.length_b   1.000
_cell.length_c   1.000
_cell.angle_alpha   90.00
_cell.angle_beta   90.00
_cell.angle_gamma   90.00
#
_symmetry.space_group_name_H-M   'P 1'
#
loop_
_entity.id
_entity.type
_entity.pdbx_description
1 polymer ?
#
loop_
_entity_poly.entity_id
_entity_poly.type
_entity_poly.pdbx_seq_one_letter_code
_entity_poly.pdbx_strand_id
1 'polypeptide(L)'
;TPEARDTLENLGVLIIKDSSANKTGVICSSFEVLCGLALGDEKFLENKKILVKEILERLQVCATNEAKLLLRTHEKTGQNLTEITNEVSERINLYTDQLLNYLDAQPLDSNPTSPLMACFLDYCLPTLREHFQDELIKEIPEHHKKAIIACHLSSQLVYKRGLTWKPSIVDILPVILDFGRNSVGNHPN
;
A
#
# COMPACT_ATOMS: atom_id res chain seq x y z
N THR A 1 -7.42 -27.34 -5.47
CA THR A 1 -7.08 -27.46 -4.03
C THR A 1 -5.61 -27.07 -3.84
N PRO A 2 -5.07 -26.96 -2.61
CA PRO A 2 -3.63 -26.76 -2.39
C PRO A 2 -2.76 -27.79 -3.11
N GLU A 3 -3.07 -29.07 -2.98
CA GLU A 3 -2.27 -30.18 -3.52
C GLU A 3 -2.19 -30.14 -5.05
N ALA A 4 -3.28 -29.74 -5.71
CA ALA A 4 -3.32 -29.58 -7.15
C ALA A 4 -2.44 -28.41 -7.63
N ARG A 5 -2.36 -27.32 -6.86
CA ARG A 5 -1.50 -26.18 -7.19
C ARG A 5 -0.04 -26.58 -7.06
N ASP A 6 0.33 -27.23 -5.96
CA ASP A 6 1.70 -27.69 -5.73
C ASP A 6 2.15 -28.65 -6.84
N THR A 7 1.28 -29.59 -7.23
CA THR A 7 1.57 -30.53 -8.33
C THR A 7 1.82 -29.79 -9.66
N LEU A 8 0.99 -28.80 -9.98
CA LEU A 8 1.12 -28.03 -11.23
C LEU A 8 2.35 -27.12 -11.22
N GLU A 9 2.64 -26.45 -10.09
CA GLU A 9 3.82 -25.60 -9.96
C GLU A 9 5.12 -26.41 -10.02
N ASN A 10 5.14 -27.61 -9.43
CA ASN A 10 6.27 -28.54 -9.54
C ASN A 10 6.50 -29.05 -10.99
N LEU A 11 5.48 -28.97 -11.85
CA LEU A 11 5.57 -29.26 -13.28
C LEU A 11 5.93 -28.01 -14.13
N GLY A 12 6.21 -26.87 -13.48
CA GLY A 12 6.62 -25.62 -14.13
C GLY A 12 5.49 -24.67 -14.51
N VAL A 13 4.24 -24.95 -14.09
CA VAL A 13 3.11 -24.03 -14.32
C VAL A 13 3.19 -22.89 -13.31
N LEU A 14 3.19 -21.64 -13.79
CA LEU A 14 3.13 -20.48 -12.90
C LEU A 14 1.70 -20.21 -12.45
N ILE A 15 1.46 -20.27 -11.13
CA ILE A 15 0.14 -20.01 -10.54
C ILE A 15 0.19 -18.74 -9.68
N ILE A 16 -0.51 -17.70 -10.12
CA ILE A 16 -0.74 -16.51 -9.28
C ILE A 16 -1.92 -16.81 -8.34
N LYS A 17 -1.64 -16.85 -7.04
CA LYS A 17 -2.67 -17.10 -6.02
C LYS A 17 -3.73 -15.99 -6.03
N ASP A 18 -4.97 -16.38 -5.70
CA ASP A 18 -6.13 -15.50 -5.62
C ASP A 18 -5.89 -14.23 -4.82
N SER A 19 -5.28 -14.34 -3.63
CA SER A 19 -4.97 -13.20 -2.75
C SER A 19 -4.06 -12.14 -3.37
N SER A 20 -3.32 -12.47 -4.44
CA SER A 20 -2.61 -11.48 -5.27
C SER A 20 -3.43 -11.10 -6.50
N ALA A 21 -4.05 -12.07 -7.19
CA ALA A 21 -4.80 -11.85 -8.42
C ALA A 21 -6.05 -10.97 -8.26
N ASN A 22 -6.72 -11.03 -7.10
CA ASN A 22 -7.96 -10.30 -6.79
C ASN A 22 -7.76 -9.05 -5.92
N LYS A 23 -6.52 -8.74 -5.53
CA LYS A 23 -6.18 -7.72 -4.52
C LYS A 23 -6.66 -6.31 -4.90
N THR A 24 -6.80 -6.02 -6.19
CA THR A 24 -7.27 -4.72 -6.68
C THR A 24 -8.70 -4.41 -6.26
N GLY A 25 -9.56 -5.41 -6.06
CA GLY A 25 -10.92 -5.20 -5.54
C GLY A 25 -10.91 -4.65 -4.11
N VAL A 26 -10.04 -5.20 -3.26
CA VAL A 26 -9.86 -4.72 -1.88
C VAL A 26 -9.29 -3.30 -1.85
N ILE A 27 -8.29 -3.03 -2.69
CA ILE A 27 -7.69 -1.68 -2.79
C ILE A 27 -8.73 -0.66 -3.29
N CYS A 28 -9.54 -1.03 -4.29
CA CYS A 28 -10.60 -0.16 -4.79
C CYS A 28 -11.62 0.19 -3.71
N SER A 29 -12.06 -0.79 -2.91
CA SER A 29 -12.97 -0.56 -1.79
C SER A 29 -12.35 0.34 -0.71
N SER A 30 -11.03 0.21 -0.45
CA SER A 30 -10.33 1.12 0.45
C SER A 30 -10.36 2.57 -0.04
N PHE A 31 -10.17 2.82 -1.34
CA PHE A 31 -10.28 4.17 -1.91
C PHE A 31 -11.72 4.68 -1.93
N GLU A 32 -12.71 3.81 -2.13
CA GLU A 32 -14.13 4.17 -2.02
C GLU A 32 -14.45 4.71 -0.63
N VAL A 33 -14.05 3.98 0.42
CA VAL A 33 -14.23 4.43 1.82
C VAL A 33 -13.46 5.73 2.07
N LEU A 34 -12.21 5.84 1.60
CA LEU A 34 -11.40 7.05 1.75
C LEU A 34 -12.08 8.28 1.13
N CYS A 35 -12.59 8.14 -0.10
CA CYS A 35 -13.28 9.22 -0.80
C CYS A 35 -14.60 9.57 -0.11
N GLY A 36 -15.36 8.57 0.34
CA GLY A 36 -16.62 8.77 1.06
C GLY A 36 -16.42 9.53 2.37
N LEU A 37 -15.39 9.18 3.15
CA LEU A 37 -15.03 9.87 4.38
C LEU A 37 -14.56 11.32 4.13
N ALA A 38 -13.81 11.58 3.07
CA ALA A 38 -13.26 12.90 2.82
C ALA A 38 -14.25 13.87 2.15
N LEU A 39 -15.06 13.40 1.19
CA LEU A 39 -15.83 14.28 0.31
C LEU A 39 -17.35 14.24 0.56
N GLY A 40 -17.88 13.11 1.02
CA GLY A 40 -19.31 12.84 0.95
C GLY A 40 -19.85 12.71 -0.49
N ASP A 41 -21.14 12.42 -0.63
CA ASP A 41 -21.74 11.98 -1.90
C ASP A 41 -21.72 13.04 -3.01
N GLU A 42 -22.07 14.28 -2.71
CA GLU A 42 -22.20 15.35 -3.72
C GLU A 42 -20.86 15.68 -4.37
N LYS A 43 -19.86 16.06 -3.54
CA LYS A 43 -18.49 16.35 -4.01
C LYS A 43 -17.84 15.14 -4.68
N PHE A 44 -18.11 13.92 -4.19
CA PHE A 44 -17.61 12.70 -4.84
C PHE A 44 -18.19 12.54 -6.24
N LEU A 45 -19.50 12.73 -6.43
CA LEU A 45 -20.14 12.61 -7.74
C LEU A 45 -19.63 13.64 -8.74
N GLU A 46 -19.39 14.87 -8.30
CA GLU A 46 -18.79 15.94 -9.12
C GLU A 46 -17.39 15.57 -9.62
N ASN A 47 -16.58 14.93 -8.77
CA ASN A 47 -15.20 14.57 -9.06
C ASN A 47 -15.01 13.10 -9.50
N LYS A 48 -16.11 12.34 -9.62
CA LYS A 48 -16.08 10.88 -9.80
C LYS A 48 -15.22 10.45 -10.99
N LYS A 49 -15.31 11.16 -12.11
CA LYS A 49 -14.59 10.79 -13.34
C LYS A 49 -13.07 10.86 -13.15
N ILE A 50 -12.56 11.90 -12.48
CA ILE A 50 -11.12 12.03 -12.25
C ILE A 50 -10.65 11.08 -11.14
N LEU A 51 -11.42 10.95 -10.05
CA LEU A 51 -11.10 10.05 -8.95
C LEU A 51 -11.06 8.58 -9.39
N VAL A 52 -12.03 8.12 -10.18
CA VAL A 52 -12.04 6.75 -10.72
C VAL A 52 -10.84 6.50 -11.62
N LYS A 53 -10.44 7.49 -12.44
CA LYS A 53 -9.24 7.38 -13.27
C LYS A 53 -7.98 7.21 -12.41
N GLU A 54 -7.80 8.04 -11.40
CA GLU A 54 -6.66 7.97 -10.47
C GLU A 54 -6.64 6.66 -9.67
N ILE A 55 -7.81 6.17 -9.25
CA ILE A 55 -7.94 4.85 -8.61
C ILE A 55 -7.43 3.77 -9.55
N LEU A 56 -7.88 3.73 -10.81
CA LEU A 56 -7.43 2.72 -11.78
C LEU A 56 -5.92 2.77 -12.01
N GLU A 57 -5.33 3.96 -12.11
CA GLU A 57 -3.87 4.14 -12.22
C GLU A 57 -3.16 3.58 -10.99
N ARG A 58 -3.67 3.85 -9.79
CA ARG A 58 -3.14 3.31 -8.54
C ARG A 58 -3.25 1.79 -8.47
N LEU A 59 -4.36 1.21 -8.90
CA LEU A 59 -4.56 -0.23 -8.98
C LEU A 59 -3.52 -0.88 -9.90
N GLN A 60 -3.22 -0.26 -11.05
CA GLN A 60 -2.20 -0.75 -11.98
C GLN A 60 -0.81 -0.75 -11.34
N VAL A 61 -0.44 0.31 -10.62
CA VAL A 61 0.84 0.38 -9.88
C VAL A 61 0.94 -0.72 -8.83
N CYS A 62 -0.12 -0.89 -8.02
CA CYS A 62 -0.14 -1.92 -6.98
C CYS A 62 -0.04 -3.35 -7.55
N ALA A 63 -0.83 -3.66 -8.58
CA ALA A 63 -0.79 -4.96 -9.25
C ALA A 63 0.58 -5.22 -9.90
N THR A 64 1.17 -4.19 -10.51
CA THR A 64 2.51 -4.29 -11.11
C THR A 64 3.59 -4.54 -10.06
N ASN A 65 3.54 -3.86 -8.92
CA ASN A 65 4.52 -4.04 -7.85
C ASN A 65 4.44 -5.45 -7.24
N GLU A 66 3.24 -5.94 -6.98
CA GLU A 66 3.01 -7.31 -6.52
C GLU A 66 3.56 -8.32 -7.54
N ALA A 67 3.14 -8.24 -8.80
CA ALA A 67 3.57 -9.17 -9.85
C ALA A 67 5.10 -9.16 -10.03
N LYS A 68 5.72 -7.98 -10.03
CA LYS A 68 7.19 -7.85 -10.10
C LYS A 68 7.87 -8.50 -8.90
N LEU A 69 7.35 -8.31 -7.69
CA LEU A 69 7.91 -8.94 -6.50
C LEU A 69 7.79 -10.47 -6.55
N LEU A 70 6.63 -10.99 -6.96
CA LEU A 70 6.42 -12.44 -7.07
C LEU A 70 7.37 -13.05 -8.10
N LEU A 71 7.36 -12.53 -9.33
CA LEU A 71 8.15 -13.08 -10.44
C LEU A 71 9.65 -12.98 -10.19
N ARG A 72 10.15 -11.83 -9.72
CA ARG A 72 11.59 -11.68 -9.41
C ARG A 72 12.05 -12.56 -8.26
N THR A 73 11.15 -12.92 -7.35
CA THR A 73 11.49 -13.79 -6.22
C THR A 73 11.51 -15.24 -6.68
N HIS A 74 10.49 -15.66 -7.44
CA HIS A 74 10.44 -16.97 -8.08
C HIS A 74 11.68 -17.23 -8.96
N GLU A 75 12.05 -16.27 -9.81
CA GLU A 75 13.25 -16.37 -10.66
C GLU A 75 14.55 -16.55 -9.85
N LYS A 76 14.64 -15.92 -8.66
CA LYS A 76 15.84 -15.96 -7.82
C LYS A 76 15.93 -17.18 -6.91
N THR A 77 14.80 -17.65 -6.37
CA THR A 77 14.76 -18.68 -5.34
C THR A 77 14.24 -20.03 -5.84
N GLY A 78 13.53 -20.04 -6.97
CA GLY A 78 12.82 -21.22 -7.47
C GLY A 78 11.58 -21.60 -6.66
N GLN A 79 11.21 -20.82 -5.64
CA GLN A 79 10.02 -21.09 -4.80
C GLN A 79 8.73 -20.93 -5.59
N ASN A 80 7.70 -21.71 -5.25
CA ASN A 80 6.38 -21.63 -5.87
C ASN A 80 5.75 -20.25 -5.66
N LEU A 81 5.07 -19.72 -6.67
CA LEU A 81 4.47 -18.38 -6.61
C LEU A 81 3.37 -18.31 -5.54
N THR A 82 2.66 -19.42 -5.30
CA THR A 82 1.64 -19.48 -4.25
C THR A 82 2.23 -19.36 -2.84
N GLU A 83 3.41 -19.94 -2.60
CA GLU A 83 4.15 -19.79 -1.34
C GLU A 83 4.66 -18.36 -1.18
N ILE A 84 5.28 -17.81 -2.23
CA ILE A 84 5.78 -16.43 -2.22
C ILE A 84 4.63 -15.45 -1.93
N THR A 85 3.44 -15.63 -2.51
CA THR A 85 2.27 -14.80 -2.20
C THR A 85 1.90 -14.85 -0.71
N ASN A 86 1.97 -16.02 -0.06
CA ASN A 86 1.71 -16.14 1.37
C ASN A 86 2.75 -15.36 2.18
N GLU A 87 4.03 -15.55 1.88
CA GLU A 87 5.12 -14.85 2.56
C GLU A 87 5.02 -13.32 2.41
N VAL A 88 4.65 -12.83 1.22
CA VAL A 88 4.41 -11.39 0.98
C VAL A 88 3.28 -10.88 1.86
N SER A 89 2.16 -11.60 1.91
CA SER A 89 0.98 -11.20 2.68
C SER A 89 1.28 -11.20 4.18
N GLU A 90 1.90 -12.27 4.68
CA GLU A 90 2.33 -12.39 6.07
C GLU A 90 3.30 -11.28 6.45
N ARG A 91 4.24 -10.94 5.57
CA ARG A 91 5.20 -9.87 5.84
C ARG A 91 4.56 -8.49 5.89
N ILE A 92 3.70 -8.17 4.93
CA ILE A 92 3.00 -6.88 4.92
C ILE A 92 2.13 -6.75 6.17
N ASN A 93 1.41 -7.80 6.56
CA ASN A 93 0.57 -7.79 7.76
C ASN A 93 1.41 -7.62 9.02
N LEU A 94 2.49 -8.40 9.18
CA LEU A 94 3.39 -8.28 10.32
C LEU A 94 3.92 -6.86 10.51
N TYR A 95 4.37 -6.22 9.42
CA TYR A 95 4.87 -4.85 9.48
C TYR A 95 3.75 -3.83 9.74
N THR A 96 2.56 -4.08 9.19
CA THR A 96 1.39 -3.21 9.42
C THR A 96 1.02 -3.25 10.90
N ASP A 97 0.96 -4.43 11.50
CA ASP A 97 0.64 -4.61 12.91
C ASP A 97 1.71 -3.96 13.81
N GLN A 98 3.00 -4.14 13.49
CA GLN A 98 4.10 -3.50 14.24
C GLN A 98 4.01 -1.97 14.20
N LEU A 99 3.77 -1.39 13.02
CA LEU A 99 3.62 0.06 12.87
C LEU A 99 2.35 0.57 13.54
N LEU A 100 1.22 -0.11 13.37
CA LEU A 100 -0.05 0.32 13.94
C LEU A 100 0.01 0.31 15.47
N ASN A 101 0.53 -0.77 16.08
CA ASN A 101 0.73 -0.84 17.53
C ASN A 101 1.63 0.29 18.06
N TYR A 102 2.67 0.66 17.31
CA TYR A 102 3.54 1.78 17.66
C TYR A 102 2.82 3.14 17.54
N LEU A 103 2.06 3.33 16.47
CA LEU A 103 1.34 4.58 16.18
C LEU A 103 0.11 4.78 17.08
N ASP A 104 -0.53 3.72 17.56
CA ASP A 104 -1.70 3.81 18.43
C ASP A 104 -1.40 4.52 19.75
N ALA A 105 -0.18 4.34 20.27
CA ALA A 105 0.27 5.01 21.49
C ALA A 105 0.66 6.49 21.30
N GLN A 106 0.73 6.99 20.06
CA GLN A 106 1.24 8.32 19.72
C GLN A 106 0.12 9.17 19.10
N PRO A 107 -0.10 10.43 19.51
CA PRO A 107 -1.04 11.30 18.80
C PRO A 107 -0.50 11.62 17.41
N LEU A 108 -1.37 11.62 16.40
CA LEU A 108 -1.02 12.10 15.07
C LEU A 108 -1.24 13.61 15.00
N ASP A 109 -0.21 14.37 14.62
CA ASP A 109 -0.37 15.81 14.39
C ASP A 109 -1.15 16.10 13.10
N SER A 110 -1.73 17.29 13.01
CA SER A 110 -2.47 17.75 11.83
C SER A 110 -1.61 18.54 10.82
N ASN A 111 -0.30 18.61 11.00
CA ASN A 111 0.59 19.40 10.14
C ASN A 111 0.90 18.62 8.85
N PRO A 112 0.50 19.10 7.66
CA PRO A 112 0.74 18.39 6.39
C PRO A 112 2.21 18.05 6.11
N THR A 113 3.13 18.83 6.68
CA THR A 113 4.58 18.70 6.45
C THR A 113 5.26 17.76 7.45
N SER A 114 4.54 17.30 8.49
CA SER A 114 5.07 16.31 9.41
C SER A 114 5.31 14.99 8.68
N PRO A 115 6.32 14.19 9.07
CA PRO A 115 6.67 12.99 8.31
C PRO A 115 5.52 11.98 8.18
N LEU A 116 4.74 11.78 9.24
CA LEU A 116 3.61 10.83 9.24
C LEU A 116 2.44 11.37 8.41
N MET A 117 2.10 12.65 8.52
CA MET A 117 1.03 13.24 7.72
C MET A 117 1.41 13.31 6.24
N ALA A 118 2.66 13.65 5.91
CA ALA A 118 3.16 13.59 4.54
C ALA A 118 3.07 12.17 3.96
N CYS A 119 3.35 11.15 4.76
CA CYS A 119 3.18 9.75 4.36
C CYS A 119 1.70 9.39 4.10
N PHE A 120 0.78 9.89 4.94
CA PHE A 120 -0.65 9.72 4.73
C PHE A 120 -1.11 10.40 3.42
N LEU A 121 -0.72 11.65 3.20
CA LEU A 121 -1.07 12.42 2.01
C LEU A 121 -0.45 11.82 0.72
N ASP A 122 0.74 11.20 0.81
CA ASP A 122 1.36 10.46 -0.31
C ASP A 122 0.53 9.24 -0.73
N TYR A 123 -0.17 8.59 0.21
CA TYR A 123 -1.08 7.47 -0.11
C TYR A 123 -2.35 7.94 -0.83
N CYS A 124 -2.84 9.15 -0.51
CA CYS A 124 -4.07 9.70 -1.08
C CYS A 124 -3.94 9.98 -2.58
N LEU A 125 -5.09 9.97 -3.27
CA LEU A 125 -5.16 10.25 -4.70
C LEU A 125 -4.71 11.71 -5.00
N PRO A 126 -4.05 11.98 -6.14
CA PRO A 126 -3.55 13.31 -6.47
C PRO A 126 -4.61 14.41 -6.35
N THR A 127 -5.80 14.20 -6.93
CA THR A 127 -6.91 15.16 -6.82
C THR A 127 -7.29 15.44 -5.37
N LEU A 128 -7.36 14.41 -4.51
CA LEU A 128 -7.67 14.59 -3.09
C LEU A 128 -6.58 15.38 -2.36
N ARG A 129 -5.31 15.06 -2.64
CA ARG A 129 -4.17 15.72 -2.00
C ARG A 129 -4.03 17.19 -2.40
N GLU A 130 -4.36 17.52 -3.65
CA GLU A 130 -4.15 18.86 -4.22
C GLU A 130 -5.35 19.79 -4.01
N HIS A 131 -6.58 19.26 -4.03
CA HIS A 131 -7.80 20.07 -3.97
C HIS A 131 -8.61 19.89 -2.68
N PHE A 132 -8.39 18.81 -1.92
CA PHE A 132 -9.21 18.44 -0.76
C PHE A 132 -8.35 18.05 0.45
N GLN A 133 -7.18 18.65 0.58
CA GLN A 133 -6.23 18.33 1.66
C GLN A 133 -6.79 18.64 3.04
N ASP A 134 -7.54 19.74 3.16
CA ASP A 134 -8.20 20.14 4.39
C ASP A 134 -9.22 19.10 4.84
N GLU A 135 -10.04 18.58 3.93
CA GLU A 135 -10.99 17.51 4.18
C GLU A 135 -10.29 16.21 4.58
N LEU A 136 -9.20 15.84 3.90
CA LEU A 136 -8.39 14.67 4.27
C LEU A 136 -7.88 14.76 5.72
N ILE A 137 -7.48 15.95 6.16
CA ILE A 137 -6.95 16.17 7.50
C ILE A 137 -8.07 16.26 8.55
N LYS A 138 -9.21 16.89 8.24
CA LYS A 138 -10.28 17.14 9.20
C LYS A 138 -11.26 15.97 9.34
N GLU A 139 -11.72 15.42 8.22
CA GLU A 139 -12.85 14.47 8.20
C GLU A 139 -12.40 13.02 8.46
N ILE A 140 -11.21 12.64 7.99
CA ILE A 140 -10.75 11.26 8.15
C ILE A 140 -10.35 11.01 9.61
N PRO A 141 -10.92 10.01 10.30
CA PRO A 141 -10.57 9.74 11.69
C PRO A 141 -9.10 9.38 11.87
N GLU A 142 -8.49 9.82 12.98
CA GLU A 142 -7.07 9.61 13.26
C GLU A 142 -6.64 8.14 13.15
N HIS A 143 -7.42 7.22 13.70
CA HIS A 143 -7.12 5.79 13.63
C HIS A 143 -7.12 5.24 12.19
N HIS A 144 -7.97 5.77 11.29
CA HIS A 144 -7.93 5.42 9.87
C HIS A 144 -6.65 5.94 9.22
N LYS A 145 -6.23 7.18 9.53
CA LYS A 145 -4.96 7.74 9.03
C LYS A 145 -3.78 6.87 9.45
N LYS A 146 -3.71 6.46 10.72
CA LYS A 146 -2.66 5.57 11.26
C LYS A 146 -2.65 4.21 10.55
N ALA A 147 -3.81 3.59 10.36
CA ALA A 147 -3.93 2.33 9.64
C ALA A 147 -3.45 2.45 8.18
N ILE A 148 -3.81 3.54 7.49
CA ILE A 148 -3.36 3.83 6.13
C ILE A 148 -1.84 4.00 6.08
N ILE A 149 -1.25 4.79 6.99
CA ILE A 149 0.20 4.99 7.09
C ILE A 149 0.90 3.64 7.29
N ALA A 150 0.45 2.85 8.27
CA ALA A 150 1.02 1.55 8.59
C ALA A 150 1.00 0.60 7.38
N CYS A 151 -0.15 0.50 6.70
CA CYS A 151 -0.32 -0.36 5.51
C CYS A 151 0.52 0.12 4.32
N HIS A 152 0.54 1.44 4.06
CA HIS A 152 1.30 2.05 2.95
C HIS A 152 2.80 1.83 3.12
N LEU A 153 3.35 2.14 4.30
CA LEU A 153 4.77 1.97 4.60
C LEU A 153 5.18 0.50 4.53
N SER A 154 4.38 -0.40 5.11
CA SER A 154 4.65 -1.84 5.11
C SER A 154 4.67 -2.41 3.70
N SER A 155 3.67 -2.07 2.90
CA SER A 155 3.57 -2.51 1.50
C SER A 155 4.75 -1.98 0.68
N GLN A 156 5.05 -0.68 0.78
CA GLN A 156 6.17 -0.06 0.06
C GLN A 156 7.51 -0.68 0.44
N LEU A 157 7.72 -0.98 1.72
CA LEU A 157 8.94 -1.59 2.20
C LEU A 157 9.12 -3.00 1.63
N VAL A 158 8.08 -3.83 1.67
CA VAL A 158 8.12 -5.20 1.15
C VAL A 158 8.31 -5.21 -0.37
N TYR A 159 7.59 -4.37 -1.11
CA TYR A 159 7.76 -4.29 -2.57
C TYR A 159 9.15 -3.76 -2.97
N LYS A 160 9.73 -2.80 -2.23
CA LYS A 160 11.07 -2.27 -2.55
C LYS A 160 12.19 -3.20 -2.12
N ARG A 161 12.18 -3.72 -0.89
CA ARG A 161 13.28 -4.50 -0.29
C ARG A 161 13.15 -6.01 -0.50
N GLY A 162 11.97 -6.51 -0.85
CA GLY A 162 11.70 -7.94 -0.98
C GLY A 162 11.56 -8.64 0.38
N LEU A 163 11.53 -9.98 0.33
CA LEU A 163 11.25 -10.83 1.50
C LEU A 163 12.46 -11.11 2.38
N THR A 164 13.67 -10.82 1.91
CA THR A 164 14.92 -11.08 2.63
C THR A 164 15.20 -10.07 3.76
N TRP A 165 14.55 -8.91 3.72
CA TRP A 165 14.73 -7.87 4.72
C TRP A 165 13.95 -8.22 6.00
N LYS A 166 14.64 -8.40 7.13
CA LYS A 166 14.09 -8.88 8.41
C LYS A 166 14.14 -7.93 9.64
N PRO A 167 14.80 -6.76 9.63
CA PRO A 167 14.76 -5.86 10.79
C PRO A 167 13.34 -5.45 11.19
N SER A 168 13.20 -4.97 12.43
CA SER A 168 11.99 -4.31 12.91
C SER A 168 11.73 -3.07 12.07
N ILE A 169 10.50 -2.95 11.54
CA ILE A 169 10.11 -1.78 10.76
C ILE A 169 10.06 -0.51 11.61
N VAL A 170 9.76 -0.66 12.91
CA VAL A 170 9.70 0.46 13.87
C VAL A 170 11.08 1.07 14.08
N ASP A 171 12.12 0.25 14.17
CA ASP A 171 13.49 0.71 14.42
C ASP A 171 14.06 1.55 13.27
N ILE A 172 13.56 1.33 12.05
CA ILE A 172 13.98 2.08 10.86
C ILE A 172 12.96 3.11 10.40
N LEU A 173 11.87 3.30 11.13
CA LEU A 173 10.81 4.24 10.75
C LEU A 173 11.35 5.65 10.46
N PRO A 174 12.28 6.24 11.25
CA PRO A 174 12.85 7.55 10.92
C PRO A 174 13.51 7.58 9.54
N VAL A 175 14.23 6.52 9.19
CA VAL A 175 14.92 6.38 7.91
C VAL A 175 13.93 6.23 6.77
N ILE A 176 12.86 5.44 6.95
CA ILE A 176 11.82 5.25 5.93
C ILE A 176 11.11 6.58 5.61
N LEU A 177 10.80 7.35 6.65
CA LEU A 177 10.11 8.64 6.51
C LEU A 177 10.97 9.68 5.79
N ASP A 178 12.30 9.65 5.97
CA ASP A 178 13.22 10.51 5.23
C ASP A 178 13.37 10.09 3.74
N PHE A 179 13.30 8.80 3.42
CA PHE A 179 13.33 8.32 2.02
C PHE A 179 12.11 8.77 1.19
N GLY A 180 10.95 8.98 1.84
CA GLY A 180 9.75 9.50 1.18
C GLY A 180 9.96 10.89 0.58
N ARG A 181 10.75 11.74 1.23
CA ARG A 181 11.02 13.12 0.78
C ARG A 181 11.89 13.19 -0.48
N ASN A 182 12.82 12.24 -0.67
CA ASN A 182 13.77 12.26 -1.79
C ASN A 182 13.25 11.63 -3.09
N SER A 183 12.08 10.99 -3.05
CA SER A 183 11.49 10.30 -4.21
C SER A 183 10.65 11.22 -5.12
N VAL A 184 10.32 12.43 -4.66
CA VAL A 184 9.47 13.41 -5.39
C VAL A 184 10.31 14.36 -6.27
N GLY A 185 11.64 14.23 -6.27
CA GLY A 185 12.56 15.17 -6.92
C GLY A 185 13.06 14.83 -8.33
N ASN A 186 12.57 13.78 -9.00
CA ASN A 186 13.07 13.40 -10.33
C ASN A 186 11.93 13.20 -11.34
N HIS A 187 11.33 14.32 -11.79
CA HIS A 187 10.79 14.40 -13.14
C HIS A 187 11.86 15.05 -14.03
N PRO A 188 12.37 14.37 -15.07
CA PRO A 188 13.20 15.03 -16.06
C PRO A 188 12.31 15.96 -16.90
N ASN A 189 12.78 17.20 -17.09
CA ASN A 189 12.35 18.08 -18.17
C ASN A 189 12.59 17.41 -19.54
#